data_AF-A0A918I361-F1
#
_entry.id   AF-A0A918I361-F1
#
_cell.length_a   1.000
_cell.length_b   1.000
_cell.length_c   1.000
_cell.angle_alpha   90.00
_cell.angle_beta   90.00
_cell.angle_gamma   90.00
#
_symmetry.space_group_name_H-M   'P 1'
#
loop_
_entity.id
_entity.type
_entity.pdbx_description
1 polymer ?
#
loop_
_entity_poly.entity_id
_entity_poly.type
_entity_poly.pdbx_seq_one_letter_code
_entity_poly.pdbx_strand_id
1 'polypeptide(L)'
;MAQAVEAPASTTAEGPTSHTQNQLDALAKLREPFLPAQISKLPKIWCGKCNKAPYKVCDEHTRKRCSECDSTMTSGHLHLDYVGHAELTGRLLEADALWTWEPLAFDADGLPKFDPNGGLWIRLTVAGHTRLGYGDSQGKTGPNAVKEAIGDALRNAGMRFGAALNLWSKTDMVEADAQKQKMSAEPSREDRLDDLHALMRKRWGNVEGLRTVKVMVGEENFHESQVADAAGQIRLFGEILDDRIRELLATQKTSAFLQKVRNGWEHVAAMEQNLAEARHKGLLDEVVPFGSPKVPTRIEDLLNARITELKAAQGGDTGRSAA
;
A
#
# COMPACT_ATOMS: atom_id res chain seq x y z
N MET A 1 20.71 54.34 -9.00
CA MET A 1 20.27 52.95 -8.73
C MET A 1 21.25 52.38 -7.72
N ALA A 2 20.93 52.41 -6.43
CA ALA A 2 21.81 51.87 -5.40
C ALA A 2 21.87 50.35 -5.59
N GLN A 3 23.08 49.82 -5.83
CA GLN A 3 23.32 48.39 -5.97
C GLN A 3 22.97 47.74 -4.63
N ALA A 4 21.90 46.94 -4.62
CA ALA A 4 21.63 46.07 -3.48
C ALA A 4 22.73 45.02 -3.45
N VAL A 5 23.58 45.06 -2.43
CA VAL A 5 24.56 44.01 -2.19
C VAL A 5 23.79 42.85 -1.59
N GLU A 6 23.64 41.77 -2.36
CA GLU A 6 23.17 40.50 -1.81
C GLU A 6 24.09 40.15 -0.63
N ALA A 7 23.51 39.90 0.54
CA ALA A 7 24.30 39.41 1.66
C ALA A 7 24.98 38.13 1.19
N PRO A 8 26.33 38.03 1.25
CA PRO A 8 26.98 36.77 0.92
C PRO A 8 26.27 35.71 1.75
N ALA A 9 25.72 34.68 1.09
CA ALA A 9 25.27 33.51 1.80
C ALA A 9 26.44 33.13 2.71
N SER A 10 26.20 33.06 4.02
CA SER A 10 27.23 32.75 5.00
C SER A 10 27.98 31.50 4.53
N THR A 11 29.13 31.69 3.88
CA THR A 11 30.04 30.59 3.50
C THR A 11 30.69 30.02 4.76
N THR A 12 30.47 30.65 5.91
CA THR A 12 30.76 30.09 7.22
C THR A 12 29.77 29.02 7.68
N ALA A 13 28.65 28.78 6.97
CA ALA A 13 27.83 27.58 7.16
C ALA A 13 28.38 26.35 6.41
N GLU A 14 29.43 26.51 5.59
CA GLU A 14 30.21 25.40 5.02
C GLU A 14 31.54 25.17 5.75
N GLY A 15 31.66 25.65 6.99
CA GLY A 15 32.56 24.98 7.93
C GLY A 15 32.02 23.57 8.17
N PRO A 16 32.86 22.56 8.46
CA PRO A 16 32.39 21.25 8.89
C PRO A 16 31.77 21.38 10.28
N THR A 17 30.60 22.00 10.38
CA THR A 17 29.73 21.74 11.49
C THR A 17 29.33 20.30 11.33
N SER A 18 29.92 19.44 12.16
CA SER A 18 29.56 18.05 12.32
C SER A 18 28.14 17.92 12.90
N HIS A 19 27.11 18.51 12.27
CA HIS A 19 25.70 18.30 12.58
C HIS A 19 25.19 16.96 12.01
N THR A 20 26.13 16.04 11.73
CA THR A 20 25.94 14.88 10.87
C THR A 20 25.21 13.72 11.54
N GLN A 21 25.10 13.72 12.87
CA GLN A 21 24.32 12.69 13.57
C GLN A 21 22.84 13.05 13.53
N ASN A 22 22.23 12.62 12.43
CA ASN A 22 20.79 12.47 12.21
C ASN A 22 20.03 13.71 11.67
N GLN A 23 20.55 14.34 10.61
CA GLN A 23 19.83 15.37 9.86
C GLN A 23 18.41 14.92 9.45
N LEU A 24 18.25 13.65 9.06
CA LEU A 24 16.94 13.09 8.71
C LEU A 24 15.98 13.05 9.90
N ASP A 25 16.46 12.70 11.11
CA ASP A 25 15.63 12.67 12.31
C ASP A 25 15.24 14.09 12.74
N ALA A 26 16.17 15.05 12.65
CA ALA A 26 15.90 16.47 12.90
C ALA A 26 14.83 17.01 11.92
N LEU A 27 14.95 16.71 10.63
CA LEU A 27 13.96 17.09 9.63
C LEU A 27 12.62 16.35 9.84
N ALA A 28 12.63 15.10 10.29
CA ALA A 28 11.43 14.35 10.65
C ALA A 28 10.74 14.97 11.87
N LYS A 29 11.51 15.41 12.88
CA LYS A 29 11.02 16.10 14.07
C LYS A 29 10.21 17.34 13.71
N LEU A 30 10.67 18.13 12.74
CA LEU A 30 9.94 19.32 12.26
C LEU A 30 8.58 18.99 11.64
N ARG A 31 8.37 17.77 11.13
CA ARG A 31 7.11 17.32 10.52
C ARG A 31 6.11 16.73 11.50
N GLU A 32 6.52 16.43 12.73
CA GLU A 32 5.59 15.90 13.73
C GLU A 32 4.43 16.89 13.97
N PRO A 33 3.19 16.40 14.14
CA PRO A 33 2.08 17.28 14.47
C PRO A 33 2.35 18.03 15.78
N PHE A 34 1.87 19.26 15.89
CA PHE A 34 1.83 19.97 17.17
C PHE A 34 0.72 19.39 18.04
N LEU A 35 0.97 19.28 19.33
CA LEU A 35 -0.05 18.84 20.29
C LEU A 35 -1.19 19.88 20.34
N PRO A 36 -2.44 19.48 20.63
CA PRO A 36 -3.55 20.42 20.75
C PRO A 36 -3.29 21.60 21.71
N ALA A 37 -2.54 21.36 22.80
CA ALA A 37 -2.15 22.39 23.77
C ALA A 37 -1.11 23.40 23.22
N GLN A 38 -0.42 23.08 22.12
CA GLN A 38 0.53 23.95 21.43
C GLN A 38 -0.13 24.70 20.26
N ILE A 39 -1.43 24.49 20.05
CA ILE A 39 -2.21 25.14 18.99
C ILE A 39 -3.05 26.24 19.64
N SER A 40 -2.78 27.48 19.25
CA SER A 40 -3.52 28.64 19.71
C SER A 40 -4.66 28.99 18.75
N LYS A 41 -5.64 29.77 19.23
CA LYS A 41 -6.76 30.28 18.42
C LYS A 41 -6.51 31.74 18.07
N LEU A 42 -6.43 32.05 16.77
CA LEU A 42 -6.30 33.41 16.25
C LEU A 42 -7.68 33.90 15.80
N PRO A 43 -8.28 34.90 16.48
CA PRO A 43 -9.54 35.44 16.04
C PRO A 43 -9.38 36.27 14.75
N LYS A 44 -10.19 35.97 13.73
CA LYS A 44 -10.30 36.74 12.49
C LYS A 44 -11.73 37.21 12.28
N ILE A 45 -11.89 38.50 12.01
CA ILE A 45 -13.20 39.09 11.70
C ILE A 45 -13.61 38.63 10.29
N TRP A 46 -14.63 37.80 10.20
CA TRP A 46 -15.19 37.36 8.92
C TRP A 46 -16.19 38.37 8.36
N CYS A 47 -16.87 39.12 9.24
CA CYS A 47 -17.84 40.11 8.82
C CYS A 47 -17.15 41.34 8.21
N GLY A 48 -17.33 41.55 6.90
CA GLY A 48 -16.76 42.68 6.18
C GLY A 48 -17.20 44.06 6.72
N LYS A 49 -18.47 44.19 7.17
CA LYS A 49 -19.00 45.41 7.80
C LYS A 49 -18.27 45.68 9.12
N CYS A 50 -18.11 44.66 9.97
CA CYS A 50 -17.34 44.79 11.21
C CYS A 50 -15.90 45.19 10.92
N ASN A 51 -15.21 44.57 9.95
CA ASN A 51 -13.81 44.88 9.68
C ASN A 51 -13.58 46.35 9.25
N LYS A 52 -14.57 46.97 8.59
CA LYS A 52 -14.50 48.37 8.14
C LYS A 52 -15.00 49.39 9.17
N ALA A 53 -15.70 48.96 10.21
CA ALA A 53 -16.26 49.86 11.22
C ALA A 53 -15.14 50.46 12.11
N PRO A 54 -15.29 51.72 12.60
CA PRO A 54 -14.30 52.39 13.44
C PRO A 54 -13.91 51.59 14.70
N TYR A 55 -14.89 50.87 15.28
CA TYR A 55 -14.70 50.04 16.47
C TYR A 55 -14.64 48.54 16.16
N LYS A 56 -14.46 48.18 14.90
CA LYS A 56 -14.42 46.78 14.43
C LYS A 56 -15.69 45.97 14.74
N VAL A 57 -16.84 46.65 14.83
CA VAL A 57 -18.17 46.10 15.15
C VAL A 57 -19.22 46.87 14.34
N CYS A 58 -20.13 46.18 13.64
CA CYS A 58 -21.25 46.79 12.91
C CYS A 58 -22.58 46.65 13.67
N ASP A 59 -23.64 47.27 13.18
CA ASP A 59 -24.94 47.32 13.86
C ASP A 59 -25.61 45.95 14.04
N GLU A 60 -25.25 44.97 13.20
CA GLU A 60 -25.76 43.59 13.24
C GLU A 60 -24.99 42.68 14.22
N HIS A 61 -23.86 43.13 14.76
CA HIS A 61 -23.01 42.32 15.64
C HIS A 61 -22.74 43.05 16.95
N THR A 62 -22.48 42.29 18.01
CA THR A 62 -22.24 42.85 19.34
C THR A 62 -20.79 42.67 19.75
N ARG A 63 -20.25 43.65 20.49
CA ARG A 63 -18.94 43.51 21.15
C ARG A 63 -19.13 42.72 22.44
N LYS A 64 -18.53 41.54 22.53
CA LYS A 64 -18.56 40.71 23.74
C LYS A 64 -17.22 40.02 23.95
N ARG A 65 -16.95 39.60 25.18
CA ARG A 65 -15.82 38.72 25.48
C ARG A 65 -16.10 37.34 24.87
N CYS A 66 -15.22 36.86 24.03
CA CYS A 66 -15.30 35.51 23.46
C CYS A 66 -14.85 34.48 24.49
N SER A 67 -15.56 33.36 24.62
CA SER A 67 -15.18 32.25 25.52
C SER A 67 -14.06 31.36 24.97
N GLU A 68 -13.76 31.45 23.68
CA GLU A 68 -12.75 30.60 23.03
C GLU A 68 -11.38 31.29 22.91
N CYS A 69 -11.33 32.58 22.55
CA CYS A 69 -10.07 33.34 22.42
C CYS A 69 -9.84 34.41 23.49
N ASP A 70 -10.73 34.48 24.50
CA ASP A 70 -10.71 35.45 25.61
C ASP A 70 -10.69 36.94 25.22
N SER A 71 -10.74 37.24 23.92
CA SER A 71 -10.66 38.59 23.38
C SER A 71 -12.03 39.27 23.39
N THR A 72 -12.04 40.56 23.73
CA THR A 72 -13.26 41.39 23.68
C THR A 72 -13.40 41.99 22.29
N MET A 73 -14.21 41.37 21.43
CA MET A 73 -14.36 41.76 20.03
C MET A 73 -15.77 41.48 19.47
N THR A 74 -15.99 41.78 18.19
CA THR A 74 -17.28 41.57 17.52
C THR A 74 -17.70 40.10 17.52
N SER A 75 -18.98 39.79 17.69
CA SER A 75 -19.51 38.43 17.49
C SER A 75 -19.33 37.89 16.06
N GLY A 76 -19.02 38.76 15.09
CA GLY A 76 -18.71 38.40 13.70
C GLY A 76 -17.25 38.00 13.47
N HIS A 77 -16.67 37.20 14.36
CA HIS A 77 -15.31 36.63 14.20
C HIS A 77 -15.35 35.09 14.20
N LEU A 78 -14.30 34.50 13.63
CA LEU A 78 -14.02 33.07 13.66
C LEU A 78 -12.64 32.84 14.26
N HIS A 79 -12.36 31.61 14.68
CA HIS A 79 -11.05 31.21 15.20
C HIS A 79 -10.31 30.39 14.16
N LEU A 80 -9.11 30.85 13.80
CA LEU A 80 -8.17 30.06 13.01
C LEU A 80 -7.16 29.40 13.95
N ASP A 81 -6.89 28.13 13.72
CA ASP A 81 -5.87 27.39 14.45
C ASP A 81 -4.50 27.80 13.93
N TYR A 82 -3.60 28.14 14.83
CA TYR A 82 -2.25 28.53 14.46
C TYR A 82 -1.23 28.12 15.51
N VAL A 83 0.00 27.91 15.04
CA VAL A 83 1.18 27.74 15.90
C VAL A 83 1.82 29.11 16.10
N GLY A 84 1.99 29.48 17.37
CA GLY A 84 2.64 30.70 17.77
C GLY A 84 4.15 30.67 17.55
N HIS A 85 4.79 31.83 17.71
CA HIS A 85 6.23 31.95 17.53
C HIS A 85 7.02 31.15 18.59
N ALA A 86 6.51 31.08 19.83
CA ALA A 86 7.16 30.36 20.92
C ALA A 86 7.16 28.85 20.66
N GLU A 87 6.03 28.28 20.25
CA GLU A 87 5.88 26.85 19.98
C GLU A 87 6.70 26.43 18.77
N LEU A 88 6.72 27.23 17.71
CA LEU A 88 7.61 26.98 16.58
C LEU A 88 9.08 27.01 17.00
N THR A 89 9.47 28.01 17.80
CA THR A 89 10.85 28.13 18.29
C THR A 89 11.24 26.92 19.15
N GLY A 90 10.34 26.46 20.01
CA GLY A 90 10.53 25.22 20.77
C GLY A 90 10.78 24.02 19.85
N ARG A 91 9.95 23.86 18.81
CA ARG A 91 10.14 22.78 17.83
C ARG A 91 11.46 22.89 17.05
N LEU A 92 11.88 24.09 16.68
CA LEU A 92 13.17 24.32 16.03
C LEU A 92 14.33 23.91 16.94
N LEU A 93 14.29 24.27 18.22
CA LEU A 93 15.30 23.88 19.21
C LEU A 93 15.31 22.37 19.49
N GLU A 94 14.15 21.73 19.51
CA GLU A 94 14.04 20.27 19.65
C GLU A 94 14.62 19.52 18.44
N ALA A 95 14.41 20.04 17.23
CA ALA A 95 14.90 19.44 16.00
C ALA A 95 16.40 19.68 15.81
N ASP A 96 16.86 20.90 16.06
CA ASP A 96 18.24 21.33 15.88
C ASP A 96 18.52 22.50 16.83
N ALA A 97 19.19 22.24 17.96
CA ALA A 97 19.52 23.27 18.94
C ALA A 97 20.45 24.37 18.38
N LEU A 98 21.07 24.15 17.22
CA LEU A 98 22.02 25.07 16.57
C LEU A 98 21.42 25.71 15.31
N TRP A 99 20.10 25.65 15.14
CA TRP A 99 19.40 26.33 14.06
C TRP A 99 19.73 27.83 14.04
N THR A 100 19.77 28.42 12.85
CA THR A 100 20.09 29.84 12.66
C THR A 100 19.18 30.47 11.63
N TRP A 101 19.05 31.80 11.67
CA TRP A 101 18.44 32.55 10.58
C TRP A 101 19.13 33.88 10.35
N GLU A 102 19.06 34.38 9.13
CA GLU A 102 19.60 35.68 8.73
C GLU A 102 18.68 36.39 7.73
N PRO A 103 18.69 37.74 7.66
CA PRO A 103 18.04 38.47 6.59
C PRO A 103 18.60 38.07 5.22
N LEU A 104 17.75 38.07 4.19
CA LEU A 104 18.20 37.77 2.82
C LEU A 104 19.10 38.88 2.25
N ALA A 105 18.87 40.12 2.68
CA ALA A 105 19.63 41.29 2.26
C ALA A 105 19.74 42.31 3.41
N PHE A 106 20.77 43.15 3.33
CA PHE A 106 20.98 44.29 4.23
C PHE A 106 20.81 45.61 3.48
N ASP A 107 20.41 46.65 4.18
CA ASP A 107 20.38 48.01 3.65
C ASP A 107 21.75 48.72 3.81
N ALA A 108 21.81 50.01 3.46
CA ALA A 108 23.04 50.79 3.52
C ALA A 108 23.57 50.98 4.96
N ASP A 109 22.72 50.81 5.98
CA ASP A 109 23.06 50.92 7.39
C ASP A 109 23.44 49.56 7.99
N GLY A 110 23.43 48.48 7.19
CA GLY A 110 23.71 47.12 7.63
C GLY A 110 22.56 46.47 8.38
N LEU A 111 21.35 47.02 8.30
CA LEU A 111 20.14 46.48 8.93
C LEU A 111 19.39 45.55 7.98
N PRO A 112 18.54 44.63 8.49
CA PRO A 112 17.70 43.78 7.66
C PRO A 112 16.89 44.60 6.66
N LYS A 113 17.07 44.34 5.37
CA LYS A 113 16.38 45.06 4.31
C LYS A 113 14.95 44.56 4.15
N PHE A 114 14.00 45.46 4.35
CA PHE A 114 12.61 45.24 3.98
C PHE A 114 12.42 45.48 2.47
N ASP A 115 11.53 44.70 1.87
CA ASP A 115 11.14 44.89 0.47
C ASP A 115 10.22 46.13 0.31
N PRO A 116 9.93 46.56 -0.93
CA PRO A 116 9.06 47.71 -1.17
C PRO A 116 7.62 47.57 -0.63
N ASN A 117 7.17 46.35 -0.32
CA ASN A 117 5.86 46.07 0.26
C ASN A 117 5.88 46.08 1.79
N GLY A 118 7.06 46.30 2.41
CA GLY A 118 7.23 46.24 3.86
C GLY A 118 7.43 44.82 4.41
N GLY A 119 7.76 43.86 3.54
CA GLY A 119 8.04 42.48 3.92
C GLY A 119 9.52 42.21 4.19
N LEU A 120 9.79 41.20 5.01
CA LEU A 120 11.14 40.74 5.36
C LEU A 120 11.39 39.34 4.78
N TRP A 121 12.39 39.22 3.93
CA TRP A 121 12.91 37.93 3.46
C TRP A 121 14.04 37.44 4.38
N ILE A 122 14.00 36.16 4.74
CA ILE A 122 15.02 35.51 5.58
C ILE A 122 15.52 34.19 4.98
N ARG A 123 16.73 33.79 5.35
CA ARG A 123 17.26 32.43 5.24
C ARG A 123 17.17 31.77 6.61
N LEU A 124 16.43 30.67 6.73
CA LEU A 124 16.37 29.84 7.93
C LEU A 124 17.15 28.54 7.67
N THR A 125 18.14 28.24 8.50
CA THR A 125 18.97 27.04 8.41
C THR A 125 18.68 26.12 9.59
N VAL A 126 18.28 24.87 9.28
CA VAL A 126 17.96 23.83 10.26
C VAL A 126 18.55 22.51 9.76
N ALA A 127 19.27 21.80 10.62
CA ALA A 127 19.96 20.54 10.33
C ALA A 127 20.89 20.64 9.09
N GLY A 128 21.52 21.80 8.88
CA GLY A 128 22.38 22.08 7.71
C GLY A 128 21.62 22.39 6.41
N HIS A 129 20.29 22.47 6.42
CA HIS A 129 19.50 22.83 5.25
C HIS A 129 18.90 24.23 5.39
N THR A 130 19.06 25.05 4.37
CA THR A 130 18.52 26.41 4.34
C THR A 130 17.23 26.50 3.51
N ARG A 131 16.22 27.20 4.02
CA ARG A 131 14.98 27.53 3.31
C ARG A 131 14.61 28.99 3.50
N LEU A 132 14.00 29.57 2.46
CA LEU A 132 13.58 30.96 2.48
C LEU A 132 12.25 31.15 3.22
N GLY A 133 12.17 32.22 4.00
CA GLY A 133 10.95 32.72 4.62
C GLY A 133 10.65 34.13 4.14
N TYR A 134 9.36 34.46 4.07
CA TYR A 134 8.87 35.83 3.88
C TYR A 134 7.91 36.14 5.02
N GLY A 135 7.98 37.33 5.59
CA GLY A 135 7.04 37.77 6.61
C GLY A 135 6.65 39.23 6.43
N ASP A 136 5.39 39.54 6.74
CA ASP A 136 4.81 40.87 6.59
C ASP A 136 4.06 41.27 7.87
N SER A 137 4.08 42.57 8.20
CA SER A 137 3.36 43.17 9.32
C SER A 137 1.95 43.65 8.96
N GLN A 138 1.50 43.43 7.72
CA GLN A 138 0.20 43.84 7.19
C GLN A 138 -0.02 45.36 7.27
N GLY A 139 1.01 46.12 6.93
CA GLY A 139 0.98 47.58 6.91
C GLY A 139 1.12 48.25 8.27
N LYS A 140 1.41 47.49 9.34
CA LYS A 140 1.76 48.06 10.65
C LYS A 140 3.16 48.67 10.60
N THR A 141 3.39 49.69 11.43
CA THR A 141 4.69 50.37 11.56
C THR A 141 5.24 50.30 12.98
N GLY A 142 6.54 50.54 13.14
CA GLY A 142 7.22 50.57 14.44
C GLY A 142 7.67 49.20 14.97
N PRO A 143 8.18 49.14 16.23
CA PRO A 143 8.84 47.96 16.77
C PRO A 143 7.98 46.69 16.78
N ASN A 144 6.66 46.82 16.98
CA ASN A 144 5.75 45.68 16.95
C ASN A 144 5.59 45.11 15.54
N ALA A 145 5.62 45.96 14.51
CA ALA A 145 5.56 45.51 13.13
C ALA A 145 6.77 44.66 12.74
N VAL A 146 7.97 45.05 13.20
CA VAL A 146 9.20 44.28 12.96
C VAL A 146 9.13 42.91 13.62
N LYS A 147 8.64 42.83 14.87
CA LYS A 147 8.45 41.55 15.57
C LYS A 147 7.48 40.63 14.84
N GLU A 148 6.37 41.19 14.36
CA GLU A 148 5.38 40.43 13.59
C GLU A 148 5.96 39.92 12.26
N ALA A 149 6.67 40.76 11.51
CA ALA A 149 7.31 40.36 10.25
C ALA A 149 8.35 39.24 10.47
N ILE A 150 9.20 39.32 11.50
CA ILE A 150 10.17 38.26 11.81
C ILE A 150 9.45 36.96 12.22
N GLY A 151 8.45 37.05 13.09
CA GLY A 151 7.68 35.89 13.53
C GLY A 151 6.90 35.22 12.41
N ASP A 152 6.39 36.00 11.44
CA ASP A 152 5.74 35.49 10.24
C ASP A 152 6.75 34.85 9.26
N ALA A 153 7.90 35.48 9.06
CA ALA A 153 8.97 34.95 8.22
C ALA A 153 9.48 33.59 8.72
N LEU A 154 9.69 33.44 10.03
CA LEU A 154 10.09 32.18 10.65
C LEU A 154 9.02 31.10 10.51
N ARG A 155 7.73 31.41 10.70
CA ARG A 155 6.63 30.46 10.49
C ARG A 155 6.55 30.01 9.03
N ASN A 156 6.68 30.94 8.09
CA ASN A 156 6.66 30.64 6.66
C ASN A 156 7.89 29.83 6.21
N ALA A 157 9.08 30.09 6.77
CA ALA A 157 10.26 29.28 6.53
C ALA A 157 10.12 27.88 7.17
N GLY A 158 9.71 27.81 8.44
CA GLY A 158 9.48 26.57 9.18
C GLY A 158 8.45 25.66 8.53
N MET A 159 7.37 26.22 8.00
CA MET A 159 6.36 25.49 7.22
C MET A 159 6.99 24.74 6.03
N ARG A 160 8.01 25.30 5.37
CA ARG A 160 8.69 24.62 4.27
C ARG A 160 9.51 23.42 4.76
N PHE A 161 9.83 23.32 6.05
CA PHE A 161 10.32 22.13 6.73
C PHE A 161 9.23 21.13 7.15
N GLY A 162 7.96 21.52 7.03
CA GLY A 162 6.80 20.71 7.41
C GLY A 162 6.23 21.07 8.79
N ALA A 163 6.79 22.06 9.47
CA ALA A 163 6.28 22.51 10.75
C ALA A 163 4.85 23.04 10.61
N ALA A 164 3.92 22.44 11.37
CA ALA A 164 2.51 22.80 11.41
C ALA A 164 1.78 22.73 10.06
N LEU A 165 2.31 22.02 9.06
CA LEU A 165 1.80 22.03 7.68
C LEU A 165 0.32 21.64 7.58
N ASN A 166 -0.14 20.75 8.47
CA ASN A 166 -1.53 20.32 8.61
C ASN A 166 -2.50 21.48 8.97
N LEU A 167 -2.02 22.55 9.59
CA LEU A 167 -2.85 23.73 9.91
C LEU A 167 -2.98 24.72 8.74
N TRP A 168 -2.13 24.59 7.72
CA TRP A 168 -2.15 25.42 6.51
C TRP A 168 -2.97 24.80 5.38
N SER A 169 -3.10 23.48 5.40
CA SER A 169 -3.92 22.73 4.45
C SER A 169 -5.39 22.74 4.86
N LYS A 170 -6.29 22.91 3.88
CA LYS A 170 -7.72 22.63 4.06
C LYS A 170 -8.06 21.14 3.93
N THR A 171 -7.11 20.35 3.43
CA THR A 171 -7.21 18.90 3.26
C THR A 171 -6.68 18.21 4.51
N ASP A 172 -7.39 17.19 4.99
CA ASP A 172 -6.91 16.34 6.07
C ASP A 172 -5.70 15.52 5.58
N MET A 173 -4.51 15.97 5.97
CA MET A 173 -3.26 15.34 5.58
C MET A 173 -3.06 13.98 6.29
N VAL A 174 -3.67 13.79 7.45
CA VAL A 174 -3.60 12.53 8.20
C VAL A 174 -4.39 11.45 7.46
N GLU A 175 -5.58 11.79 6.97
CA GLU A 175 -6.37 10.89 6.12
C GLU A 175 -5.63 10.56 4.81
N ALA A 176 -5.01 11.56 4.17
CA ALA A 176 -4.25 11.35 2.94
C ALA A 176 -3.02 10.43 3.15
N ASP A 177 -2.28 10.61 4.24
CA ASP A 177 -1.15 9.75 4.59
C ASP A 177 -1.61 8.32 4.93
N ALA A 178 -2.73 8.17 5.65
CA ALA A 178 -3.31 6.87 5.94
C ALA A 178 -3.76 6.13 4.66
N GLN A 179 -4.35 6.84 3.69
CA GLN A 179 -4.69 6.28 2.38
C GLN A 179 -3.44 5.84 1.61
N LYS A 180 -2.39 6.66 1.60
CA LYS A 180 -1.11 6.33 0.95
C LYS A 180 -0.48 5.08 1.55
N GLN A 181 -0.48 4.95 2.87
CA GLN A 181 0.04 3.75 3.55
C GLN A 181 -0.75 2.49 3.18
N LYS A 182 -2.08 2.58 3.11
CA LYS A 182 -2.94 1.46 2.66
C LYS A 182 -2.61 1.05 1.23
N MET A 183 -2.48 2.01 0.31
CA MET A 183 -2.11 1.72 -1.08
C MET A 183 -0.73 1.08 -1.21
N SER A 184 0.23 1.45 -0.35
CA SER A 184 1.56 0.83 -0.35
C SER A 184 1.61 -0.56 0.29
N ALA A 185 0.58 -0.93 1.06
CA ALA A 185 0.50 -2.22 1.75
C ALA A 185 -0.25 -3.30 0.95
N GLU A 186 -0.95 -2.93 -0.13
CA GLU A 186 -1.57 -3.91 -1.02
C GLU A 186 -0.49 -4.68 -1.81
N PRO A 187 -0.55 -6.02 -1.86
CA PRO A 187 0.42 -6.82 -2.59
C PRO A 187 0.40 -6.48 -4.08
N SER A 188 1.59 -6.44 -4.68
CA SER A 188 1.72 -6.13 -6.10
C SER A 188 0.99 -7.17 -6.96
N ARG A 189 0.82 -6.85 -8.25
CA ARG A 189 0.22 -7.82 -9.18
C ARG A 189 1.10 -9.06 -9.31
N GLU A 190 2.41 -8.87 -9.28
CA GLU A 190 3.42 -9.94 -9.30
C GLU A 190 3.35 -10.80 -8.04
N ASP A 191 3.27 -10.20 -6.85
CA ASP A 191 3.15 -10.96 -5.58
C ASP A 191 1.90 -11.85 -5.57
N ARG A 192 0.77 -11.32 -6.07
CA ARG A 192 -0.48 -12.08 -6.17
C ARG A 192 -0.39 -13.24 -7.17
N LEU A 193 0.30 -13.04 -8.30
CA LEU A 193 0.55 -14.11 -9.26
C LEU A 193 1.41 -15.23 -8.64
N ASP A 194 2.45 -14.86 -7.89
CA ASP A 194 3.33 -15.81 -7.21
C ASP A 194 2.59 -16.60 -6.12
N ASP A 195 1.72 -15.93 -5.35
CA ASP A 195 0.88 -16.57 -4.34
C ASP A 195 -0.09 -17.59 -4.95
N LEU A 196 -0.76 -17.23 -6.06
CA LEU A 196 -1.64 -18.15 -6.78
C LEU A 196 -0.86 -19.32 -7.38
N HIS A 197 0.33 -19.08 -7.92
CA HIS A 197 1.21 -20.13 -8.45
C HIS A 197 1.69 -21.07 -7.33
N ALA A 198 2.03 -20.53 -6.16
CA ALA A 198 2.37 -21.31 -4.98
C ALA A 198 1.17 -22.14 -4.48
N LEU A 199 -0.04 -21.57 -4.48
CA LEU A 199 -1.26 -22.25 -4.10
C LEU A 199 -1.60 -23.39 -5.06
N MET A 200 -1.44 -23.17 -6.39
CA MET A 200 -1.55 -24.23 -7.39
C MET A 200 -0.62 -25.40 -7.06
N ARG A 201 0.67 -25.13 -6.81
CA ARG A 201 1.66 -26.17 -6.46
C ARG A 201 1.24 -26.95 -5.22
N LYS A 202 0.75 -26.26 -4.19
CA LYS A 202 0.25 -26.90 -2.95
C LYS A 202 -0.97 -27.80 -3.18
N ARG A 203 -1.78 -27.50 -4.21
CA ARG A 203 -3.01 -28.23 -4.55
C ARG A 203 -2.84 -29.17 -5.74
N TRP A 204 -1.62 -29.41 -6.23
CA TRP A 204 -1.34 -30.09 -7.50
C TRP A 204 -1.92 -31.50 -7.68
N GLY A 205 -2.20 -32.21 -6.58
CA GLY A 205 -2.82 -33.54 -6.59
C GLY A 205 -4.32 -33.55 -6.27
N ASN A 206 -4.97 -32.39 -6.14
CA ASN A 206 -6.35 -32.28 -5.69
C ASN A 206 -7.20 -31.52 -6.73
N VAL A 207 -8.14 -32.24 -7.36
CA VAL A 207 -9.02 -31.69 -8.40
C VAL A 207 -9.81 -30.47 -7.90
N GLU A 208 -10.43 -30.56 -6.74
CA GLU A 208 -11.26 -29.48 -6.21
C GLU A 208 -10.41 -28.27 -5.82
N GLY A 209 -9.25 -28.52 -5.20
CA GLY A 209 -8.27 -27.48 -4.89
C GLY A 209 -7.78 -26.73 -6.14
N LEU A 210 -7.49 -27.44 -7.24
CA LEU A 210 -7.10 -26.81 -8.50
C LEU A 210 -8.24 -26.05 -9.17
N ARG A 211 -9.49 -26.53 -9.06
CA ARG A 211 -10.67 -25.79 -9.53
C ARG A 211 -10.85 -24.47 -8.79
N THR A 212 -10.68 -24.47 -7.47
CA THR A 212 -10.68 -23.24 -6.67
C THR A 212 -9.61 -22.26 -7.15
N VAL A 213 -8.37 -22.74 -7.37
CA VAL A 213 -7.29 -21.90 -7.88
C VAL A 213 -7.62 -21.36 -9.28
N LYS A 214 -8.22 -22.17 -10.16
CA LYS A 214 -8.65 -21.74 -11.50
C LYS A 214 -9.67 -20.61 -11.43
N VAL A 215 -10.64 -20.67 -10.51
CA VAL A 215 -11.61 -19.58 -10.31
C VAL A 215 -10.88 -18.30 -9.88
N MET A 216 -10.00 -18.38 -8.89
CA MET A 216 -9.22 -17.22 -8.41
C MET A 216 -8.37 -16.60 -9.53
N VAL A 217 -7.68 -17.42 -10.32
CA VAL A 217 -6.90 -16.99 -11.50
C VAL A 217 -7.80 -16.29 -12.54
N GLY A 218 -9.04 -16.74 -12.70
CA GLY A 218 -10.03 -16.09 -13.57
C GLY A 218 -10.49 -14.74 -13.03
N GLU A 219 -10.90 -14.68 -11.76
CA GLU A 219 -11.36 -13.46 -11.08
C GLU A 219 -10.29 -12.36 -11.06
N GLU A 220 -9.02 -12.73 -10.93
CA GLU A 220 -7.89 -11.80 -10.91
C GLU A 220 -7.24 -11.54 -12.29
N ASN A 221 -7.82 -12.08 -13.38
CA ASN A 221 -7.34 -11.94 -14.75
C ASN A 221 -5.87 -12.39 -14.93
N PHE A 222 -5.53 -13.57 -14.41
CA PHE A 222 -4.20 -14.20 -14.54
C PHE A 222 -4.17 -15.39 -15.51
N HIS A 223 -5.27 -15.69 -16.20
CA HIS A 223 -5.39 -16.83 -17.12
C HIS A 223 -4.33 -16.82 -18.25
N GLU A 224 -4.02 -15.64 -18.79
CA GLU A 224 -2.98 -15.42 -19.82
C GLU A 224 -1.59 -15.15 -19.23
N SER A 225 -1.43 -15.18 -17.90
CA SER A 225 -0.12 -14.96 -17.29
C SER A 225 0.79 -16.16 -17.51
N GLN A 226 2.05 -15.87 -17.80
CA GLN A 226 3.06 -16.89 -18.06
C GLN A 226 3.70 -17.35 -16.75
N VAL A 227 3.61 -18.66 -16.47
CA VAL A 227 4.20 -19.27 -15.27
C VAL A 227 4.92 -20.57 -15.64
N ALA A 228 5.91 -20.95 -14.85
CA ALA A 228 6.62 -22.20 -15.05
C ALA A 228 5.75 -23.40 -14.63
N ASP A 229 5.74 -24.44 -15.46
CA ASP A 229 5.15 -25.73 -15.12
C ASP A 229 6.11 -26.63 -14.31
N ALA A 230 5.70 -27.87 -14.04
CA ALA A 230 6.51 -28.83 -13.28
C ALA A 230 7.83 -29.24 -13.98
N ALA A 231 7.92 -29.09 -15.30
CA ALA A 231 9.13 -29.33 -16.09
C ALA A 231 9.99 -28.06 -16.24
N GLY A 232 9.57 -26.93 -15.67
CA GLY A 232 10.22 -25.63 -15.81
C GLY A 232 9.91 -24.92 -17.13
N GLN A 233 8.96 -25.42 -17.92
CA GLN A 233 8.53 -24.79 -19.17
C GLN A 233 7.55 -23.66 -18.87
N ILE A 234 7.75 -22.51 -19.51
CA ILE A 234 6.85 -21.36 -19.39
C ILE A 234 5.59 -21.62 -20.23
N ARG A 235 4.43 -21.59 -19.58
CA ARG A 235 3.12 -21.79 -20.21
C ARG A 235 2.08 -20.84 -19.61
N LEU A 236 0.92 -20.74 -20.25
CA LEU A 236 -0.19 -19.95 -19.70
C LEU A 236 -0.72 -20.63 -18.44
N PHE A 237 -0.93 -19.85 -17.39
CA PHE A 237 -1.35 -20.37 -16.09
C PHE A 237 -2.70 -21.10 -16.19
N GLY A 238 -3.64 -20.56 -16.97
CA GLY A 238 -4.93 -21.23 -17.22
C GLY A 238 -4.78 -22.61 -17.86
N GLU A 239 -3.86 -22.77 -18.82
CA GLU A 239 -3.63 -24.04 -19.51
C GLU A 239 -3.04 -25.10 -18.59
N ILE A 240 -2.08 -24.72 -17.74
CA ILE A 240 -1.44 -25.63 -16.78
C ILE A 240 -2.49 -26.21 -15.83
N LEU A 241 -3.40 -25.37 -15.32
CA LEU A 241 -4.49 -25.79 -14.45
C LEU A 241 -5.45 -26.73 -15.17
N ASP A 242 -5.84 -26.41 -16.40
CA ASP A 242 -6.80 -27.20 -17.17
C ASP A 242 -6.28 -28.58 -17.56
N ASP A 243 -5.03 -28.65 -18.02
CA ASP A 243 -4.38 -29.91 -18.35
C ASP A 243 -4.26 -30.79 -17.11
N ARG A 244 -3.83 -30.23 -15.97
CA ARG A 244 -3.67 -31.00 -14.74
C ARG A 244 -4.98 -31.49 -14.16
N ILE A 245 -6.02 -30.65 -14.17
CA ILE A 245 -7.37 -31.06 -13.74
C ILE A 245 -7.88 -32.22 -14.62
N ARG A 246 -7.69 -32.12 -15.94
CA ARG A 246 -8.10 -33.16 -16.89
C ARG A 246 -7.37 -34.48 -16.63
N GLU A 247 -6.06 -34.42 -16.40
CA GLU A 247 -5.23 -35.58 -16.08
C GLU A 247 -5.71 -36.29 -14.80
N LEU A 248 -5.89 -35.53 -13.70
CA LEU A 248 -6.35 -36.10 -12.43
C LEU A 248 -7.74 -36.75 -12.54
N LEU A 249 -8.66 -36.12 -13.29
CA LEU A 249 -9.99 -36.69 -13.55
C LEU A 249 -9.91 -38.01 -14.32
N ALA A 250 -9.01 -38.10 -15.31
CA ALA A 250 -8.77 -39.33 -16.06
C ALA A 250 -8.22 -40.44 -15.13
N THR A 251 -7.23 -40.13 -14.30
CA THR A 251 -6.68 -41.10 -13.33
C THR A 251 -7.74 -41.59 -12.34
N GLN A 252 -8.58 -40.69 -11.81
CA GLN A 252 -9.68 -41.07 -10.91
C GLN A 252 -10.69 -41.99 -11.59
N LYS A 253 -11.05 -41.69 -12.85
CA LYS A 253 -11.96 -42.52 -13.66
C LYS A 253 -11.40 -43.93 -13.84
N THR A 254 -10.13 -44.06 -14.20
CA THR A 254 -9.46 -45.37 -14.39
C THR A 254 -9.36 -46.14 -13.06
N SER A 255 -8.98 -45.46 -11.97
CA SER A 255 -8.91 -46.09 -10.65
C SER A 255 -10.28 -46.61 -10.17
N ALA A 256 -11.34 -45.82 -10.35
CA ALA A 256 -12.70 -46.24 -10.00
C ALA A 256 -13.17 -47.44 -10.82
N PHE A 257 -12.84 -47.47 -12.12
CA PHE A 257 -13.11 -48.60 -12.99
C PHE A 257 -12.37 -49.86 -12.52
N LEU A 258 -11.07 -49.78 -12.23
CA LEU A 258 -10.29 -50.92 -11.75
C LEU A 258 -10.79 -51.45 -10.40
N GLN A 259 -11.29 -50.58 -9.52
CA GLN A 259 -11.92 -51.02 -8.28
C GLN A 259 -13.18 -51.86 -8.57
N LYS A 260 -14.00 -51.45 -9.55
CA LYS A 260 -15.16 -52.24 -9.99
C LYS A 260 -14.75 -53.58 -10.60
N VAL A 261 -13.67 -53.60 -11.39
CA VAL A 261 -13.10 -54.84 -11.95
C VAL A 261 -12.69 -55.81 -10.84
N ARG A 262 -12.00 -55.33 -9.81
CA ARG A 262 -11.61 -56.16 -8.64
C ARG A 262 -12.82 -56.74 -7.91
N ASN A 263 -13.88 -55.95 -7.73
CA ASN A 263 -15.08 -56.42 -7.04
C ASN A 263 -15.82 -57.54 -7.79
N GLY A 264 -15.72 -57.58 -9.13
CA GLY A 264 -16.34 -58.60 -9.97
C GLY A 264 -15.41 -59.72 -10.41
N TRP A 265 -14.18 -59.80 -9.86
CA TRP A 265 -13.06 -60.55 -10.44
C TRP A 265 -13.28 -62.06 -10.62
N GLU A 266 -14.17 -62.64 -9.81
CA GLU A 266 -14.46 -64.08 -9.79
C GLU A 266 -15.68 -64.49 -10.63
N HIS A 267 -16.36 -63.53 -11.27
CA HIS A 267 -17.62 -63.79 -11.97
C HIS A 267 -17.54 -63.43 -13.46
N VAL A 268 -17.77 -64.43 -14.32
CA VAL A 268 -17.77 -64.28 -15.79
C VAL A 268 -18.68 -63.14 -16.24
N ALA A 269 -19.93 -63.13 -15.77
CA ALA A 269 -20.90 -62.09 -16.15
C ALA A 269 -20.46 -60.68 -15.76
N ALA A 270 -19.80 -60.52 -14.59
CA ALA A 270 -19.28 -59.23 -14.16
C ALA A 270 -18.08 -58.79 -15.01
N MET A 271 -17.21 -59.72 -15.43
CA MET A 271 -16.08 -59.43 -16.31
C MET A 271 -16.53 -59.05 -17.73
N GLU A 272 -17.53 -59.74 -18.29
CA GLU A 272 -18.12 -59.37 -19.58
C GLU A 272 -18.79 -57.99 -19.54
N GLN A 273 -19.50 -57.67 -18.45
CA GLN A 273 -20.07 -56.34 -18.23
C GLN A 273 -18.97 -55.26 -18.11
N ASN A 274 -17.89 -55.54 -17.39
CA ASN A 274 -16.77 -54.61 -17.26
C ASN A 274 -16.04 -54.39 -18.59
N LEU A 275 -15.93 -55.40 -19.45
CA LEU A 275 -15.36 -55.26 -20.80
C LEU A 275 -16.23 -54.37 -21.70
N ALA A 276 -17.55 -54.57 -21.65
CA ALA A 276 -18.50 -53.70 -22.38
C ALA A 276 -18.44 -52.25 -21.87
N GLU A 277 -18.33 -52.05 -20.55
CA GLU A 277 -18.17 -50.73 -19.96
C GLU A 277 -16.83 -50.08 -20.34
N ALA A 278 -15.72 -50.84 -20.33
CA ALA A 278 -14.41 -50.34 -20.75
C ALA A 278 -14.45 -49.86 -22.20
N ARG A 279 -15.11 -50.61 -23.09
CA ARG A 279 -15.33 -50.22 -24.49
C ARG A 279 -16.11 -48.91 -24.60
N HIS A 280 -17.24 -48.81 -23.91
CA HIS A 280 -18.07 -47.61 -23.92
C HIS A 280 -17.34 -46.39 -23.34
N LYS A 281 -16.49 -46.59 -22.33
CA LYS A 281 -15.74 -45.51 -21.66
C LYS A 281 -14.40 -45.18 -22.33
N GLY A 282 -14.02 -45.89 -23.40
CA GLY A 282 -12.75 -45.71 -24.11
C GLY A 282 -11.52 -46.11 -23.29
N LEU A 283 -11.64 -47.09 -22.39
CA LEU A 283 -10.57 -47.51 -21.46
C LEU A 283 -9.81 -48.76 -21.93
N LEU A 284 -10.14 -49.34 -23.09
CA LEU A 284 -9.57 -50.62 -23.54
C LEU A 284 -8.04 -50.57 -23.74
N ASP A 285 -7.54 -49.45 -24.26
CA ASP A 285 -6.12 -49.25 -24.56
C ASP A 285 -5.30 -48.78 -23.35
N GLU A 286 -5.95 -48.43 -22.24
CA GLU A 286 -5.27 -48.04 -21.01
C GLU A 286 -4.44 -49.22 -20.48
N VAL A 287 -3.21 -48.93 -20.07
CA VAL A 287 -2.26 -49.95 -19.63
C VAL A 287 -2.17 -49.94 -18.12
N VAL A 288 -2.36 -51.11 -17.52
CA VAL A 288 -2.37 -51.29 -16.06
C VAL A 288 -1.39 -52.39 -15.64
N PRO A 289 -0.74 -52.26 -14.48
CA PRO A 289 0.19 -53.28 -13.99
C PRO A 289 -0.59 -54.52 -13.51
N PHE A 290 -0.36 -55.67 -14.14
CA PHE A 290 -1.07 -56.92 -13.87
C PHE A 290 -0.12 -58.14 -13.83
N GLY A 291 -0.48 -59.18 -13.07
CA GLY A 291 0.32 -60.40 -12.91
C GLY A 291 1.38 -60.37 -11.79
N SER A 292 2.15 -61.46 -11.70
CA SER A 292 3.31 -61.60 -10.81
C SER A 292 4.49 -62.21 -11.59
N PRO A 293 5.50 -61.41 -12.00
CA PRO A 293 5.68 -59.98 -11.71
C PRO A 293 4.64 -59.10 -12.43
N LYS A 294 4.43 -57.88 -11.90
CA LYS A 294 3.51 -56.91 -12.50
C LYS A 294 4.06 -56.41 -13.84
N VAL A 295 3.39 -56.73 -14.93
CA VAL A 295 3.73 -56.26 -16.28
C VAL A 295 2.68 -55.26 -16.78
N PRO A 296 3.04 -54.28 -17.61
CA PRO A 296 2.07 -53.40 -18.25
C PRO A 296 1.15 -54.21 -19.18
N THR A 297 -0.15 -54.21 -18.93
CA THR A 297 -1.16 -54.97 -19.69
C THR A 297 -2.33 -54.08 -20.05
N ARG A 298 -2.78 -54.10 -21.32
CA ARG A 298 -3.98 -53.36 -21.73
C ARG A 298 -5.20 -53.89 -20.97
N ILE A 299 -6.11 -53.01 -20.59
CA ILE A 299 -7.35 -53.40 -19.90
C ILE A 299 -8.14 -54.44 -20.71
N GLU A 300 -8.16 -54.32 -22.04
CA GLU A 300 -8.77 -55.32 -22.91
C GLU A 300 -8.17 -56.72 -22.74
N ASP A 301 -6.84 -56.82 -22.78
CA ASP A 301 -6.13 -58.09 -22.69
C ASP A 301 -6.32 -58.73 -21.31
N LEU A 302 -6.26 -57.92 -20.25
CA LEU A 302 -6.50 -58.32 -18.87
C LEU A 302 -7.90 -58.93 -18.69
N LEU A 303 -8.94 -58.25 -19.20
CA LEU A 303 -10.32 -58.70 -19.05
C LEU A 303 -10.60 -59.95 -19.88
N ASN A 304 -10.12 -60.00 -21.13
CA ASN A 304 -10.30 -61.16 -22.00
C ASN A 304 -9.61 -62.40 -21.43
N ALA A 305 -8.36 -62.28 -20.95
CA ALA A 305 -7.64 -63.38 -20.32
C ALA A 305 -8.42 -63.94 -19.12
N ARG A 306 -8.92 -63.06 -18.24
CA ARG A 306 -9.68 -63.49 -17.05
C ARG A 306 -11.02 -64.14 -17.41
N ILE A 307 -11.73 -63.64 -18.41
CA ILE A 307 -12.99 -64.25 -18.89
C ILE A 307 -12.71 -65.67 -19.40
N THR A 308 -11.65 -65.86 -20.19
CA THR A 308 -11.27 -67.18 -20.70
C THR A 308 -10.92 -68.15 -19.57
N GLU A 309 -10.14 -67.72 -18.57
CA GLU A 309 -9.81 -68.53 -17.39
C GLU A 309 -11.07 -68.98 -16.62
N LEU A 310 -11.97 -68.04 -16.31
CA LEU A 310 -13.18 -68.34 -15.54
C LEU A 310 -14.14 -69.28 -16.30
N LYS A 311 -14.28 -69.12 -17.62
CA LYS A 311 -15.09 -70.02 -18.46
C LYS A 311 -14.50 -71.43 -18.52
N ALA A 312 -13.17 -71.56 -18.60
CA ALA A 312 -12.50 -72.85 -18.58
C ALA A 312 -12.70 -73.57 -17.23
N ALA A 313 -12.64 -72.84 -16.11
CA ALA A 313 -12.90 -73.38 -14.77
C ALA A 313 -14.36 -73.86 -14.58
N GLN A 314 -15.34 -73.16 -15.16
CA GLN A 314 -16.75 -73.55 -15.12
C GLN A 314 -17.07 -74.76 -16.00
N GLY A 315 -16.32 -74.98 -17.09
CA GLY A 315 -16.49 -76.12 -17.99
C GLY A 315 -15.84 -77.43 -17.51
N GLY A 316 -14.93 -77.38 -16.52
CA GLY A 316 -14.20 -78.54 -16.01
C GLY A 316 -14.90 -79.34 -14.90
N ASP A 317 -16.03 -78.86 -14.36
CA ASP A 317 -16.71 -79.45 -13.20
C ASP A 317 -17.76 -80.52 -13.58
N THR A 318 -17.96 -80.83 -14.85
CA THR A 318 -18.95 -81.83 -15.31
C THR A 318 -18.40 -83.26 -15.38
N GLY A 319 -17.14 -83.50 -14.98
CA GLY A 319 -16.43 -84.78 -15.18
C GLY A 319 -16.13 -85.63 -13.94
N ARG A 320 -16.57 -85.24 -12.73
CA ARG A 320 -16.21 -85.96 -11.49
C ARG A 320 -17.43 -86.32 -10.62
N SER A 321 -18.36 -87.08 -11.19
CA SER A 321 -19.32 -87.91 -10.43
C SER A 321 -19.75 -89.12 -11.24
N ALA A 322 -18.85 -90.10 -11.34
CA ALA A 322 -19.15 -91.49 -11.72
C ALA A 322 -17.91 -92.36 -11.47
N ALA A 323 -17.72 -92.79 -10.22
CA ALA A 323 -17.07 -94.03 -9.81
C ALA A 323 -17.33 -94.25 -8.32
#